data_AF-A0A2P5N8A5-F1
#
_entry.id   AF-A0A2P5N8A5-F1
#
_cell.length_a   1.000
_cell.length_b   1.000
_cell.length_c   1.000
_cell.angle_alpha   90.00
_cell.angle_beta   90.00
_cell.angle_gamma   90.00
#
_symmetry.space_group_name_H-M   'P 1'
#
loop_
_entity.id
_entity.type
_entity.pdbx_description
1 polymer ?
#
loop_
_entity_poly.entity_id
_entity_poly.type
_entity_poly.pdbx_seq_one_letter_code
_entity_poly.pdbx_strand_id
1 'polypeptide(L)'
;MRNTLVALAIAGVLAVLPVHAEMLSKQALPEKVSAQLMQRHPNAIDISAELKTHFKQDLYEITFKENDAEHTELYRTDGHFFTNAEKMASVGEMATTVGENLTAEFGQYFIDQSYLVVNPNGAGEEYDLVVNAGGTIWHVTIDRNGGIARKEKQ
;
A
#
# COMPACT_ATOMS: atom_id res chain seq x y z
N MET A 1 48.14 -1.56 42.45
CA MET A 1 47.84 -0.57 41.39
C MET A 1 46.85 -1.21 40.44
N ARG A 2 45.61 -0.67 40.37
CA ARG A 2 44.48 -1.19 39.59
C ARG A 2 44.49 -0.54 38.21
N ASN A 3 44.65 -1.32 37.13
CA ASN A 3 44.38 -0.88 35.77
C ASN A 3 42.98 -1.33 35.36
N THR A 4 42.03 -0.39 35.32
CA THR A 4 40.71 -0.58 34.71
C THR A 4 40.76 -0.13 33.25
N LEU A 5 40.57 -1.07 32.32
CA LEU A 5 40.31 -0.82 30.91
C LEU A 5 38.86 -0.31 30.77
N VAL A 6 38.69 0.89 30.22
CA VAL A 6 37.40 1.42 29.80
C VAL A 6 37.17 1.00 28.35
N ALA A 7 36.22 0.09 28.14
CA ALA A 7 35.71 -0.23 26.80
C ALA A 7 34.64 0.80 26.42
N LEU A 8 34.91 1.58 25.38
CA LEU A 8 33.97 2.55 24.82
C LEU A 8 33.04 1.81 23.84
N ALA A 9 31.79 1.59 24.25
CA ALA A 9 30.76 1.03 23.39
C ALA A 9 30.22 2.12 22.45
N ILE A 10 30.45 1.98 21.14
CA ILE A 10 29.87 2.84 20.12
C ILE A 10 28.47 2.33 19.83
N ALA A 11 27.46 3.02 20.36
CA ALA A 11 26.06 2.80 20.02
C ALA A 11 25.79 3.37 18.61
N GLY A 12 25.69 2.49 17.62
CA GLY A 12 25.28 2.85 16.27
C GLY A 12 23.79 3.20 16.24
N VAL A 13 23.49 4.47 16.03
CA VAL A 13 22.12 4.95 15.76
C VAL A 13 21.75 4.49 14.36
N LEU A 14 20.90 3.48 14.24
CA LEU A 14 20.20 3.20 12.98
C LEU A 14 19.16 4.31 12.75
N ALA A 15 19.45 5.21 11.81
CA ALA A 15 18.45 6.13 11.29
C ALA A 15 17.43 5.34 10.46
N VAL A 16 16.23 5.15 11.01
CA VAL A 16 15.07 4.67 10.27
C VAL A 16 14.56 5.86 9.46
N LEU A 17 14.83 5.87 8.15
CA LEU A 17 14.26 6.89 7.27
C LEU A 17 12.76 6.59 7.07
N PRO A 18 11.87 7.56 7.25
CA PRO A 18 10.48 7.40 6.85
C PRO A 18 10.43 7.34 5.33
N VAL A 19 10.02 6.20 4.78
CA VAL A 19 9.59 6.12 3.38
C VAL A 19 8.28 6.91 3.30
N HIS A 20 8.33 8.13 2.76
CA HIS A 20 7.13 8.84 2.35
C HIS A 20 6.61 8.16 1.08
N ALA A 21 5.37 7.69 1.11
CA ALA A 21 4.71 7.21 -0.09
C ALA A 21 4.49 8.43 -1.02
N GLU A 22 5.17 8.43 -2.17
CA GLU A 22 5.15 9.56 -3.11
C GLU A 22 3.98 9.36 -4.09
N MET A 23 3.02 10.28 -4.07
CA MET A 23 1.92 10.31 -5.02
C MET A 23 2.43 10.83 -6.37
N LEU A 24 2.53 9.94 -7.34
CA LEU A 24 3.01 10.23 -8.69
C LEU A 24 1.84 10.69 -9.57
N SER A 25 2.02 11.83 -10.24
CA SER A 25 1.10 12.24 -11.32
C SER A 25 1.31 11.38 -12.58
N LYS A 26 0.38 11.41 -13.54
CA LYS A 26 0.54 10.78 -14.87
C LYS A 26 1.91 11.04 -15.52
N GLN A 27 2.49 12.22 -15.32
CA GLN A 27 3.78 12.63 -15.89
C GLN A 27 4.99 12.02 -15.16
N ALA A 28 4.78 11.44 -13.97
CA ALA A 28 5.81 10.81 -13.15
C ALA A 28 5.76 9.27 -13.19
N LEU A 29 4.76 8.66 -13.84
CA LEU A 29 4.73 7.22 -14.08
C LEU A 29 5.86 6.79 -15.04
N PRO A 30 6.56 5.67 -14.76
CA PRO A 30 7.54 5.12 -15.70
C PRO A 30 6.92 4.87 -17.07
N GLU A 31 7.67 5.15 -18.14
CA GLU A 31 7.18 5.06 -19.51
C GLU A 31 6.55 3.71 -19.85
N LYS A 32 7.15 2.60 -19.37
CA LYS A 32 6.63 1.24 -19.60
C LYS A 32 5.26 1.01 -18.97
N VAL A 33 5.05 1.53 -17.76
CA VAL A 33 3.78 1.42 -17.03
C VAL A 33 2.72 2.26 -17.73
N SER A 34 3.05 3.52 -18.05
CA SER A 34 2.15 4.44 -18.75
C SER A 34 1.75 3.89 -20.12
N ALA A 35 2.71 3.36 -20.90
CA ALA A 35 2.45 2.77 -22.20
C ALA A 35 1.48 1.58 -22.12
N GLN A 36 1.68 0.69 -21.14
CA GLN A 36 0.79 -0.46 -21.00
C GLN A 36 -0.59 -0.07 -20.49
N LEU A 37 -0.69 0.87 -19.55
CA LEU A 37 -1.97 1.41 -19.10
C LEU A 37 -2.75 2.01 -20.28
N MET A 38 -2.12 2.85 -21.10
CA MET A 38 -2.78 3.47 -22.27
C MET A 38 -3.10 2.46 -23.39
N GLN A 39 -2.36 1.35 -23.48
CA GLN A 39 -2.69 0.28 -24.42
C GLN A 39 -3.99 -0.44 -24.00
N ARG A 40 -4.18 -0.66 -22.70
CA ARG A 40 -5.37 -1.34 -22.15
C ARG A 40 -6.58 -0.41 -22.04
N HIS A 41 -6.33 0.83 -21.62
CA HIS A 41 -7.31 1.86 -21.30
C HIS A 41 -6.99 3.15 -22.08
N PRO A 42 -7.20 3.16 -23.41
CA PRO A 42 -6.84 4.31 -24.26
C PRO A 42 -7.59 5.60 -23.90
N ASN A 43 -8.70 5.50 -23.15
CA ASN A 43 -9.53 6.63 -22.75
C ASN A 43 -9.35 7.00 -21.26
N ALA A 44 -8.36 6.43 -20.56
CA ALA A 44 -8.14 6.72 -19.16
C ALA A 44 -7.76 8.20 -18.91
N ILE A 45 -8.48 8.82 -17.98
CA ILE A 45 -8.28 10.19 -17.49
C ILE A 45 -8.13 10.19 -15.97
N ASP A 46 -7.84 11.35 -15.37
CA ASP A 46 -7.70 11.52 -13.92
C ASP A 46 -6.75 10.49 -13.27
N ILE A 47 -5.62 10.22 -13.94
CA ILE A 47 -4.68 9.17 -13.52
C ILE A 47 -3.84 9.66 -12.35
N SER A 48 -3.91 8.95 -11.23
CA SER A 48 -3.00 9.01 -10.10
C SER A 48 -2.28 7.68 -9.92
N ALA A 49 -1.07 7.71 -9.38
CA ALA A 49 -0.33 6.51 -9.07
C ALA A 49 0.44 6.63 -7.76
N GLU A 50 0.62 5.50 -7.09
CA GLU A 50 1.42 5.40 -5.88
C GLU A 50 2.24 4.10 -5.94
N LEU A 51 3.48 4.15 -5.46
CA LEU A 51 4.29 2.94 -5.32
C LEU A 51 4.00 2.30 -3.96
N LYS A 52 3.40 1.10 -3.98
CA LYS A 52 3.04 0.34 -2.78
C LYS A 52 3.68 -1.04 -2.80
N THR A 53 3.91 -1.62 -1.62
CA THR A 53 4.37 -3.01 -1.51
C THR A 53 3.20 -3.94 -1.25
N HIS A 54 2.91 -4.83 -2.20
CA HIS A 54 1.93 -5.93 -2.05
C HIS A 54 2.62 -7.26 -2.24
N PHE A 55 2.27 -8.29 -1.48
CA PHE A 55 2.86 -9.63 -1.60
C PHE A 55 4.41 -9.62 -1.63
N LYS A 56 5.02 -8.71 -0.85
CA LYS A 56 6.49 -8.53 -0.74
C LYS A 56 7.18 -8.07 -2.03
N GLN A 57 6.47 -7.39 -2.93
CA GLN A 57 7.01 -6.79 -4.14
C GLN A 57 6.42 -5.38 -4.31
N ASP A 58 7.20 -4.49 -4.90
CA ASP A 58 6.74 -3.13 -5.18
C ASP A 58 5.92 -3.13 -6.46
N LEU A 59 4.73 -2.52 -6.38
CA LEU A 59 3.77 -2.37 -7.46
C LEU A 59 3.32 -0.92 -7.51
N TYR A 60 3.11 -0.40 -8.72
CA TYR A 60 2.39 0.85 -8.92
C TYR A 60 0.90 0.55 -8.81
N GLU A 61 0.25 1.07 -7.78
CA GLU A 61 -1.20 1.17 -7.73
C GLU A 61 -1.62 2.40 -8.51
N ILE A 62 -2.44 2.21 -9.54
CA ILE A 62 -2.86 3.28 -10.44
C ILE A 62 -4.37 3.38 -10.36
N THR A 63 -4.85 4.55 -9.94
CA THR A 63 -6.27 4.88 -9.98
C THR A 63 -6.53 5.82 -11.16
N PHE A 64 -7.59 5.55 -11.92
CA PHE A 64 -7.96 6.34 -13.08
C PHE A 64 -9.46 6.26 -13.32
N LYS A 65 -9.98 7.15 -14.16
CA LYS A 65 -11.37 7.08 -14.64
C LYS A 65 -11.43 6.67 -16.11
N GLU A 66 -12.40 5.83 -16.43
CA GLU A 66 -12.76 5.47 -17.80
C GLU A 66 -14.28 5.26 -17.88
N ASN A 67 -14.94 5.87 -18.87
CA ASN A 67 -16.41 5.79 -19.03
C ASN A 67 -17.19 6.16 -17.75
N ASP A 68 -16.76 7.22 -17.05
CA ASP A 68 -17.31 7.70 -15.77
C ASP A 68 -17.20 6.71 -14.58
N ALA A 69 -16.50 5.59 -14.75
CA ALA A 69 -16.17 4.65 -13.68
C ALA A 69 -14.74 4.87 -13.19
N GLU A 70 -14.54 4.75 -11.87
CA GLU A 70 -13.21 4.71 -11.24
C GLU A 70 -12.68 3.28 -11.26
N HIS A 71 -11.43 3.13 -11.64
CA HIS A 71 -10.71 1.86 -11.70
C HIS A 71 -9.41 1.98 -10.93
N THR A 72 -9.02 0.90 -10.26
CA THR A 72 -7.72 0.77 -9.62
C THR A 72 -7.05 -0.51 -10.09
N GLU A 73 -5.88 -0.37 -10.70
CA GLU A 73 -5.09 -1.47 -11.24
C GLU A 73 -3.66 -1.42 -10.68
N LEU A 74 -3.07 -2.59 -10.46
CA LEU A 74 -1.68 -2.72 -10.01
C LEU A 74 -0.80 -3.13 -11.18
N TYR A 75 0.36 -2.47 -11.30
CA TYR A 75 1.38 -2.74 -12.30
C TYR A 75 2.71 -3.01 -11.64
N ARG A 76 3.45 -3.97 -12.19
CA ARG A 76 4.84 -4.22 -11.83
C ARG A 76 5.71 -3.05 -12.26
N THR A 77 6.84 -2.86 -11.58
CA THR A 77 7.81 -1.81 -11.89
C THR A 77 8.45 -1.96 -13.28
N ASP A 78 8.40 -3.15 -13.88
CA ASP A 78 8.81 -3.40 -15.27
C ASP A 78 7.76 -2.98 -16.32
N GLY A 79 6.58 -2.56 -15.88
CA GLY A 79 5.48 -2.10 -16.72
C GLY A 79 4.42 -3.15 -17.00
N HIS A 80 4.51 -4.38 -16.47
CA HIS A 80 3.50 -5.41 -16.67
C HIS A 80 2.33 -5.33 -15.69
N PHE A 81 1.11 -5.48 -16.19
CA PHE A 81 -0.12 -5.55 -15.43
C PHE A 81 -0.03 -6.73 -14.47
N PHE A 82 -0.34 -6.45 -13.22
CA PHE A 82 -0.37 -7.44 -12.17
C PHE A 82 -1.80 -7.91 -11.95
N THR A 83 -2.66 -7.06 -11.38
CA THR A 83 -4.04 -7.41 -11.02
C THR A 83 -4.89 -6.15 -10.83
N ASN A 84 -6.20 -6.31 -10.67
CA ASN A 84 -7.08 -5.22 -10.26
C ASN A 84 -7.12 -5.11 -8.73
N ALA A 85 -7.30 -3.89 -8.20
CA ALA A 85 -7.71 -3.69 -6.82
C ALA A 85 -9.23 -3.51 -6.80
N GLU A 86 -9.95 -4.44 -6.18
CA GLU A 86 -11.41 -4.38 -6.14
C GLU A 86 -11.87 -3.55 -4.95
N LYS A 87 -12.48 -2.39 -5.21
CA LYS A 87 -13.05 -1.55 -4.17
C LYS A 87 -14.17 -2.31 -3.47
N MET A 88 -14.02 -2.50 -2.17
CA MET A 88 -14.99 -3.26 -1.38
C MET A 88 -16.19 -2.38 -1.05
N ALA A 89 -17.39 -2.96 -1.11
CA ALA A 89 -18.63 -2.27 -0.76
C ALA A 89 -18.76 -2.01 0.76
N SER A 90 -18.16 -2.89 1.57
CA SER A 90 -18.15 -2.77 3.02
C SER A 90 -16.96 -3.49 3.64
N VAL A 91 -16.36 -2.87 4.66
CA VAL A 91 -15.35 -3.50 5.52
C VAL A 91 -15.89 -4.67 6.33
N GLY A 92 -17.23 -4.80 6.43
CA GLY A 92 -17.88 -5.94 7.09
C GLY A 92 -17.70 -7.28 6.37
N GLU A 93 -17.18 -7.27 5.13
CA GLU A 93 -16.82 -8.48 4.38
C GLU A 93 -15.45 -9.04 4.79
N MET A 94 -14.65 -8.25 5.53
CA MET A 94 -13.36 -8.69 6.06
C MET A 94 -13.54 -9.62 7.26
N ALA A 95 -12.57 -10.51 7.49
CA ALA A 95 -12.56 -11.34 8.70
C ALA A 95 -12.58 -10.47 9.97
N THR A 96 -13.26 -10.93 11.01
CA THR A 96 -13.39 -10.18 12.28
C THR A 96 -12.03 -9.83 12.91
N THR A 97 -11.02 -10.69 12.68
CA THR A 97 -9.64 -10.47 13.13
C THR A 97 -9.01 -9.20 12.56
N VAL A 98 -9.45 -8.73 11.39
CA VAL A 98 -9.00 -7.46 10.81
C VAL A 98 -9.39 -6.29 11.71
N GLY A 99 -10.67 -6.22 12.08
CA GLY A 99 -11.19 -5.16 12.94
C GLY A 99 -10.54 -5.17 14.33
N GLU A 100 -10.34 -6.36 14.91
CA GLU A 100 -9.66 -6.53 16.20
C GLU A 100 -8.22 -6.01 16.16
N ASN A 101 -7.46 -6.36 15.12
CA ASN A 101 -6.08 -5.92 14.97
C ASN A 101 -5.96 -4.42 14.69
N LEU A 102 -6.85 -3.85 13.87
CA LEU A 102 -6.90 -2.41 13.65
C LEU A 102 -7.28 -1.65 14.92
N THR A 103 -8.23 -2.15 15.73
CA THR A 103 -8.58 -1.54 17.02
C THR A 103 -7.42 -1.63 18.01
N ALA A 104 -6.69 -2.74 18.05
CA ALA A 104 -5.51 -2.88 18.88
C ALA A 104 -4.40 -1.89 18.47
N GLU A 105 -4.23 -1.64 17.17
CA GLU A 105 -3.18 -0.78 16.63
C GLU A 105 -3.51 0.73 16.74
N PHE A 106 -4.74 1.12 16.42
CA PHE A 106 -5.12 2.53 16.28
C PHE A 106 -6.05 3.04 17.40
N GLY A 107 -6.65 2.14 18.19
CA GLY A 107 -7.71 2.47 19.12
C GLY A 107 -8.99 2.88 18.39
N GLN A 108 -9.17 4.18 18.17
CA GLN A 108 -10.29 4.74 17.40
C GLN A 108 -9.82 5.12 16.00
N TYR A 109 -10.55 4.65 14.99
CA TYR A 109 -10.25 4.91 13.58
C TYR A 109 -11.52 4.85 12.73
N PHE A 110 -11.39 5.35 11.50
CA PHE A 110 -12.33 5.14 10.41
C PHE A 110 -11.58 4.60 9.20
N ILE A 111 -12.23 3.77 8.38
CA ILE A 111 -11.68 3.30 7.11
C ILE A 111 -12.34 4.14 6.02
N ASP A 112 -11.54 4.97 5.35
CA ASP A 112 -12.00 5.85 4.27
C ASP A 112 -12.15 5.07 2.95
N GLN A 113 -11.25 4.12 2.71
CA GLN A 113 -11.26 3.26 1.53
C GLN A 113 -10.75 1.85 1.87
N SER A 114 -11.26 0.86 1.16
CA SER A 114 -10.84 -0.53 1.28
C SER A 114 -10.86 -1.21 -0.08
N TYR A 115 -9.75 -1.85 -0.43
CA TYR A 115 -9.61 -2.63 -1.65
C TYR A 115 -9.20 -4.06 -1.32
N LEU A 116 -9.73 -5.02 -2.08
CA LEU A 116 -9.24 -6.40 -2.11
C LEU A 116 -8.24 -6.53 -3.27
N VAL A 117 -7.03 -6.97 -2.97
CA VAL A 117 -6.01 -7.28 -3.97
C VAL A 117 -5.78 -8.78 -3.97
N VAL A 118 -6.01 -9.42 -5.11
CA VAL A 118 -5.81 -10.87 -5.29
C VAL A 118 -4.50 -11.11 -6.03
N ASN A 119 -3.64 -11.99 -5.50
CA ASN A 119 -2.39 -12.36 -6.18
C ASN A 119 -2.68 -13.25 -7.41
N PRO A 120 -2.37 -12.81 -8.63
CA PRO A 120 -2.62 -13.59 -9.83
C PRO A 120 -1.67 -14.80 -9.99
N ASN A 121 -0.56 -14.85 -9.23
CA ASN A 121 0.48 -15.88 -9.37
C ASN A 121 0.33 -17.05 -8.38
N GLY A 122 -0.76 -17.11 -7.61
CA GLY A 122 -0.99 -18.18 -6.64
C GLY A 122 -1.95 -17.79 -5.54
N ALA A 123 -2.02 -18.59 -4.47
CA ALA A 123 -2.87 -18.27 -3.33
C ALA A 123 -2.35 -17.03 -2.58
N GLY A 124 -3.22 -16.04 -2.38
CA GLY A 124 -2.90 -14.85 -1.59
C GLY A 124 -3.89 -13.73 -1.87
N GLU A 125 -4.41 -13.17 -0.79
CA GLU A 125 -5.26 -11.98 -0.81
C GLU A 125 -4.71 -11.03 0.25
N GLU A 126 -4.73 -9.74 -0.07
CA GLU A 126 -4.42 -8.65 0.85
C GLU A 126 -5.56 -7.64 0.79
N TYR A 127 -5.89 -7.03 1.93
CA TYR A 127 -6.73 -5.84 1.95
C TYR A 127 -5.82 -4.61 1.99
N ASP A 128 -6.04 -3.67 1.09
CA ASP A 128 -5.39 -2.36 1.14
C ASP A 128 -6.37 -1.31 1.66
N LEU A 129 -6.02 -0.66 2.75
CA LEU A 129 -6.90 0.21 3.51
C LEU A 129 -6.32 1.62 3.61
N VAL A 130 -7.19 2.62 3.44
CA VAL A 130 -6.92 3.99 3.86
C VAL A 130 -7.60 4.20 5.21
N VAL A 131 -6.81 4.31 6.27
CA VAL A 131 -7.26 4.40 7.66
C VAL A 131 -7.01 5.79 8.21
N ASN A 132 -8.06 6.44 8.69
CA ASN A 132 -7.97 7.69 9.43
C ASN A 132 -8.01 7.43 10.94
N ALA A 133 -6.89 7.68 11.62
CA ALA A 133 -6.78 7.52 13.06
C ALA A 133 -6.30 8.83 13.69
N GLY A 134 -7.15 9.47 14.51
CA GLY A 134 -6.83 10.74 15.16
C GLY A 134 -6.50 11.87 14.17
N GLY A 135 -7.12 11.88 12.99
CA GLY A 135 -6.87 12.87 11.93
C GLY A 135 -5.60 12.62 11.12
N THR A 136 -4.88 11.51 11.36
CA THR A 136 -3.76 11.07 10.52
C THR A 136 -4.23 9.99 9.56
N ILE A 137 -3.89 10.13 8.28
CA ILE A 137 -4.18 9.13 7.25
C ILE A 137 -3.03 8.12 7.18
N TRP A 138 -3.38 6.85 7.13
CA TRP A 138 -2.48 5.72 7.04
C TRP A 138 -2.88 4.82 5.88
N HIS A 139 -1.90 4.37 5.10
CA HIS A 139 -2.05 3.23 4.21
C HIS A 139 -1.72 1.96 5.00
N VAL A 140 -2.63 1.01 5.01
CA VAL A 140 -2.51 -0.23 5.80
C VAL A 140 -2.79 -1.43 4.91
N THR A 141 -1.81 -2.29 4.76
CA THR A 141 -1.96 -3.57 4.06
C THR A 141 -2.16 -4.68 5.08
N ILE A 142 -3.26 -5.40 4.94
CA ILE A 142 -3.65 -6.52 5.81
C ILE A 142 -3.50 -7.82 5.03
N ASP A 143 -2.86 -8.82 5.63
CA ASP A 143 -2.76 -10.15 5.02
C ASP A 143 -4.06 -10.97 5.14
N ARG A 144 -4.14 -12.09 4.41
CA ARG A 144 -5.26 -13.05 4.47
C ARG A 144 -5.64 -13.59 5.86
N ASN A 145 -4.75 -13.49 6.85
CA ASN A 145 -5.02 -13.95 8.23
C ASN A 145 -5.54 -12.80 9.11
N GLY A 146 -5.64 -11.59 8.55
CA GLY A 146 -6.03 -10.37 9.24
C GLY A 146 -4.87 -9.66 9.93
N GLY A 147 -3.62 -10.08 9.72
CA GLY A 147 -2.45 -9.43 10.29
C GLY A 147 -2.06 -8.16 9.52
N ILE A 148 -1.61 -7.11 10.22
CA ILE A 148 -1.06 -5.92 9.57
C ILE A 148 0.31 -6.28 8.97
N ALA A 149 0.34 -6.46 7.65
CA ALA A 149 1.56 -6.77 6.91
C ALA A 149 2.41 -5.51 6.72
N ARG A 150 1.77 -4.36 6.52
CA ARG A 150 2.43 -3.07 6.35
C ARG A 150 1.53 -1.93 6.84
N LYS A 151 2.17 -0.86 7.33
CA LYS A 151 1.52 0.39 7.68
C LYS A 151 2.44 1.56 7.38
N GLU A 152 1.94 2.54 6.63
CA GLU A 152 2.67 3.75 6.25
C GLU A 152 1.81 4.98 6.48
N LYS A 153 2.44 6.05 6.95
CA LYS A 153 1.77 7.33 7.14
C LYS A 153 1.80 8.09 5.82
N GLN A 154 0.65 8.62 5.42
CA GLN A 154 0.52 9.52 4.26
C GLN A 154 0.99 10.95 4.61
#